data_AF-A0A815PTB3-F1
#
_entry.id   AF-A0A815PTB3-F1
#
_cell.length_a   1.000
_cell.length_b   1.000
_cell.length_c   1.000
_cell.angle_alpha   90.00
_cell.angle_beta   90.00
_cell.angle_gamma   90.00
#
_symmetry.space_group_name_H-M   'P 1'
#
loop_
_entity.id
_entity.type
_entity.pdbx_description
1 polymer ?
#
loop_
_entity_poly.entity_id
_entity_poly.type
_entity_poly.pdbx_seq_one_letter_code
_entity_poly.pdbx_strand_id
1 'polypeptide(L)'
;MKQETSAEPFITINLKENFVDNSYVKISQSKTWIGHINTGVAAAASIYGLAVLIILLAVPIALLVIGSLYHDPRYCPIEPRISLFLIVSGSVILAVITLIIIISILTIFFAPLNSLKSRILPFILSIIILIGIIFSFIWLIIGSVWIFRVNKWVTHEYDIINNFYTYNYCHPILYRFTFVYLILAYIFMVITCAYQCLF
;
A
#
# COMPACT_ATOMS: atom_id res chain seq x y z
N MET A 1 -26.02 97.16 24.48
CA MET A 1 -26.43 96.48 23.24
C MET A 1 -26.46 94.98 23.52
N LYS A 2 -27.64 94.34 23.37
CA LYS A 2 -27.96 92.88 23.33
C LYS A 2 -27.48 92.02 24.53
N GLN A 3 -28.33 91.51 25.44
CA GLN A 3 -29.29 90.36 25.33
C GLN A 3 -28.63 89.15 24.64
N GLU A 4 -28.42 87.98 25.26
CA GLU A 4 -29.43 86.99 25.64
C GLU A 4 -29.00 85.98 26.74
N THR A 5 -30.02 85.34 27.30
CA THR A 5 -30.17 84.38 28.41
C THR A 5 -30.23 82.89 27.96
N SER A 6 -30.25 81.95 28.95
CA SER A 6 -30.69 80.51 28.91
C SER A 6 -29.54 79.48 28.89
N ALA A 7 -29.33 78.54 29.83
CA ALA A 7 -30.16 77.53 30.55
C ALA A 7 -30.48 76.25 29.72
N GLU A 8 -29.80 75.14 30.09
CA GLU A 8 -30.07 73.67 29.97
C GLU A 8 -30.51 73.02 28.61
N PRO A 9 -30.62 71.67 28.41
CA PRO A 9 -30.12 70.47 29.12
C PRO A 9 -29.47 69.37 28.19
N PHE A 10 -29.03 68.28 28.83
CA PHE A 10 -28.96 66.88 28.35
C PHE A 10 -29.91 66.51 27.17
N ILE A 11 -29.48 65.64 26.24
CA ILE A 11 -30.20 64.39 25.83
C ILE A 11 -29.57 63.62 24.63
N THR A 12 -29.38 62.32 24.90
CA THR A 12 -29.38 61.11 24.06
C THR A 12 -28.30 60.82 23.01
N ILE A 13 -27.51 59.82 23.37
CA ILE A 13 -26.83 58.86 22.50
C ILE A 13 -27.91 57.98 21.84
N ASN A 14 -28.09 58.08 20.52
CA ASN A 14 -28.90 57.12 19.76
C ASN A 14 -28.02 55.93 19.37
N LEU A 15 -28.07 54.86 20.18
CA LEU A 15 -27.63 53.52 19.79
C LEU A 15 -28.62 53.00 18.73
N LYS A 16 -28.23 53.08 17.47
CA LYS A 16 -28.87 52.31 16.39
C LYS A 16 -28.30 50.89 16.42
N GLU A 17 -28.69 50.12 17.43
CA GLU A 17 -28.64 48.66 17.36
C GLU A 17 -29.72 48.16 16.39
N ASN A 18 -29.48 46.98 15.80
CA ASN A 18 -30.37 46.19 14.94
C ASN A 18 -30.14 46.26 13.43
N PHE A 19 -28.89 46.13 12.98
CA PHE A 19 -28.61 45.49 11.69
C PHE A 19 -27.33 44.64 11.74
N VAL A 20 -27.18 43.81 12.78
CA VAL A 20 -26.18 42.74 12.81
C VAL A 20 -26.71 41.57 11.98
N ASP A 21 -26.48 41.66 10.68
CA ASP A 21 -25.80 40.64 9.90
C ASP A 21 -26.20 39.17 10.12
N ASN A 22 -27.44 38.84 9.71
CA ASN A 22 -27.91 37.46 9.55
C ASN A 22 -27.13 36.68 8.45
N SER A 23 -26.25 37.36 7.72
CA SER A 23 -25.39 36.83 6.64
C SER A 23 -24.15 36.12 7.18
N TYR A 24 -23.62 36.50 8.34
CA TYR A 24 -22.38 35.93 8.89
C TYR A 24 -22.60 34.59 9.59
N VAL A 25 -23.80 34.37 10.16
CA VAL A 25 -24.17 33.08 10.80
C VAL A 25 -24.27 31.95 9.78
N LYS A 26 -24.76 32.23 8.55
CA LYS A 26 -24.89 31.23 7.48
C LYS A 26 -23.55 30.77 6.91
N ILE A 27 -22.55 31.64 6.83
CA ILE A 27 -21.20 31.29 6.32
C ILE A 27 -20.41 30.48 7.36
N SER A 28 -20.61 30.76 8.65
CA SER A 28 -19.98 30.00 9.75
C SER A 28 -20.53 28.57 9.85
N GLN A 29 -21.85 28.37 9.72
CA GLN A 29 -22.43 27.03 9.69
C GLN A 29 -22.04 26.25 8.42
N SER A 30 -21.96 26.88 7.25
CA SER A 30 -21.51 26.20 6.02
C SER A 30 -20.10 25.58 6.15
N LYS A 31 -19.17 26.28 6.80
CA LYS A 31 -17.80 25.79 7.02
C LYS A 31 -17.71 24.60 7.99
N THR A 32 -18.60 24.49 8.98
CA THR A 32 -18.57 23.38 9.94
C THR A 32 -19.13 22.08 9.37
N TRP A 33 -20.23 22.13 8.58
CA TRP A 33 -20.80 20.94 7.93
C TRP A 33 -19.85 20.34 6.87
N ILE A 34 -19.17 21.17 6.08
CA ILE A 34 -18.18 20.71 5.09
C ILE A 34 -16.96 20.06 5.78
N GLY A 35 -16.56 20.54 6.96
CA GLY A 35 -15.51 19.93 7.77
C GLY A 35 -15.86 18.53 8.30
N HIS A 36 -17.11 18.32 8.73
CA HIS A 36 -17.58 17.01 9.19
C HIS A 36 -17.70 15.98 8.05
N ILE A 37 -18.10 16.42 6.85
CA ILE A 37 -18.16 15.56 5.67
C ILE A 37 -16.74 15.14 5.23
N ASN A 38 -15.78 16.08 5.19
CA ASN A 38 -14.40 15.77 4.82
C ASN A 38 -13.69 14.86 5.83
N THR A 39 -13.98 15.01 7.13
CA THR A 39 -13.42 14.13 8.17
C THR A 39 -14.02 12.72 8.14
N GLY A 40 -15.32 12.60 7.84
CA GLY A 40 -15.97 11.30 7.62
C GLY A 40 -15.41 10.55 6.40
N VAL A 41 -15.21 11.25 5.28
CA VAL A 41 -14.63 10.67 4.05
C VAL A 41 -13.17 10.25 4.26
N ALA A 42 -12.38 11.05 4.97
CA ALA A 42 -10.99 10.71 5.31
C ALA A 42 -10.89 9.48 6.23
N ALA A 43 -11.80 9.33 7.21
CA ALA A 43 -11.83 8.18 8.10
C ALA A 43 -12.28 6.90 7.37
N ALA A 44 -13.25 6.98 6.45
CA ALA A 44 -13.65 5.83 5.65
C ALA A 44 -12.52 5.38 4.71
N ALA A 45 -11.82 6.34 4.08
CA ALA A 45 -10.67 6.06 3.21
C ALA A 45 -9.49 5.41 3.97
N SER A 46 -9.25 5.80 5.23
CA SER A 46 -8.18 5.23 6.04
C SER A 46 -8.47 3.79 6.48
N ILE A 47 -9.70 3.47 6.85
CA ILE A 47 -10.12 2.10 7.21
C ILE A 47 -10.00 1.18 5.99
N TYR A 48 -10.48 1.61 4.82
CA TYR A 48 -10.36 0.85 3.59
C TYR A 48 -8.88 0.63 3.20
N GLY A 49 -8.06 1.68 3.30
CA GLY A 49 -6.62 1.58 3.04
C GLY A 49 -5.92 0.58 3.96
N LEU A 50 -6.27 0.56 5.25
CA LEU A 50 -5.72 -0.40 6.22
C LEU A 50 -6.13 -1.84 5.87
N ALA A 51 -7.40 -2.07 5.54
CA ALA A 51 -7.90 -3.39 5.18
C ALA A 51 -7.18 -3.94 3.93
N VAL A 52 -7.03 -3.11 2.89
CA VAL A 52 -6.29 -3.46 1.68
C VAL A 52 -4.82 -3.75 2.00
N LEU A 53 -4.18 -2.95 2.86
CA LEU A 53 -2.80 -3.15 3.26
C LEU A 53 -2.59 -4.49 4.00
N ILE A 54 -3.49 -4.85 4.92
CA ILE A 54 -3.43 -6.12 5.64
C ILE A 54 -3.54 -7.29 4.66
N ILE A 55 -4.49 -7.24 3.73
CA ILE A 55 -4.67 -8.27 2.69
C ILE A 55 -3.42 -8.36 1.81
N LEU A 56 -2.85 -7.21 1.42
CA LEU A 56 -1.66 -7.15 0.59
C LEU A 56 -0.42 -7.72 1.30
N LEU A 57 -0.31 -7.56 2.63
CA LEU A 57 0.76 -8.11 3.45
C LEU A 57 0.61 -9.61 3.72
N ALA A 58 -0.61 -10.16 3.68
CA ALA A 58 -0.84 -11.59 3.88
C ALA A 58 -0.13 -12.44 2.81
N VAL A 59 -0.10 -11.97 1.56
CA VAL A 59 0.54 -12.67 0.44
C VAL A 59 2.06 -12.85 0.65
N PRO A 60 2.87 -11.79 0.87
CA PRO A 60 4.30 -11.96 1.06
C PRO A 60 4.67 -12.67 2.38
N ILE A 61 3.84 -12.55 3.42
CA ILE A 61 4.01 -13.36 4.63
C ILE A 61 3.80 -14.85 4.31
N ALA A 62 2.76 -15.20 3.54
CA ALA A 62 2.52 -16.58 3.12
C ALA A 62 3.66 -17.13 2.25
N LEU A 63 4.21 -16.32 1.33
CA LEU A 63 5.41 -16.68 0.55
C LEU A 63 6.60 -17.03 1.45
N LEU A 64 6.87 -16.21 2.47
CA LEU A 64 7.95 -16.46 3.42
C LEU A 64 7.70 -17.69 4.31
N VAL A 65 6.48 -17.84 4.84
CA VAL A 65 6.15 -18.94 5.74
C VAL A 65 6.20 -20.28 5.00
N ILE A 66 5.58 -20.38 3.82
CA ILE A 66 5.58 -21.62 3.04
C ILE A 66 6.99 -21.91 2.52
N GLY A 67 7.71 -20.88 2.04
CA GLY A 67 9.08 -21.04 1.57
C GLY A 67 10.05 -21.50 2.66
N SER A 68 9.91 -20.98 3.88
CA SER A 68 10.75 -21.37 5.03
C SER A 68 10.37 -22.72 5.62
N LEU A 69 9.06 -23.01 5.74
CA LEU A 69 8.56 -24.29 6.27
C LEU A 69 8.99 -25.48 5.43
N TYR A 70 8.99 -25.33 4.10
CA TYR A 70 9.41 -26.38 3.16
C TYR A 70 10.79 -26.10 2.55
N HIS A 71 11.67 -25.40 3.27
CA HIS A 71 13.03 -25.13 2.79
C HIS A 71 13.89 -26.40 2.68
N ASP A 72 13.62 -27.39 3.55
CA ASP A 72 14.34 -28.65 3.57
C ASP A 72 14.20 -29.39 2.22
N PRO A 73 15.32 -29.87 1.62
CA PRO A 73 15.30 -30.53 0.32
C PRO A 73 14.50 -31.84 0.30
N ARG A 74 14.17 -32.39 1.47
CA ARG A 74 13.32 -33.59 1.62
C ARG A 74 11.88 -33.35 1.18
N TYR A 75 11.38 -32.12 1.28
CA TYR A 75 9.99 -31.82 0.92
C TYR A 75 9.79 -31.61 -0.58
N CYS A 76 10.85 -31.32 -1.33
CA CYS A 76 10.81 -31.18 -2.79
C CYS A 76 12.17 -31.52 -3.42
N PRO A 77 12.60 -32.81 -3.39
CA PRO A 77 13.88 -33.24 -3.95
C PRO A 77 14.01 -32.98 -5.45
N ILE A 78 12.90 -32.98 -6.20
CA ILE A 78 12.89 -32.74 -7.65
C ILE A 78 13.42 -31.35 -8.02
N GLU A 79 13.14 -30.33 -7.19
CA GLU A 79 13.60 -28.96 -7.40
C GLU A 79 13.60 -28.17 -6.08
N PRO A 80 14.70 -28.24 -5.30
CA PRO A 80 14.79 -27.54 -4.01
C PRO A 80 14.79 -26.01 -4.15
N ARG A 81 14.97 -25.49 -5.37
CA ARG A 81 15.02 -24.05 -5.66
C ARG A 81 13.64 -23.38 -5.60
N ILE A 82 12.55 -24.15 -5.63
CA ILE A 82 11.18 -23.63 -5.52
C ILE A 82 10.97 -22.88 -4.20
N SER A 83 11.45 -23.46 -3.09
CA SER A 83 11.33 -22.81 -1.77
C SER A 83 12.14 -21.51 -1.69
N LEU A 84 13.33 -21.48 -2.31
CA LEU A 84 14.15 -20.27 -2.41
C LEU A 84 13.47 -19.17 -3.25
N PHE A 85 12.81 -19.56 -4.35
CA PHE A 85 12.01 -18.64 -5.16
C PHE A 85 10.95 -17.91 -4.35
N LEU A 86 10.20 -18.63 -3.51
CA LEU A 86 9.17 -18.05 -2.64
C LEU A 86 9.77 -17.09 -1.60
N ILE A 87 10.87 -17.48 -0.95
CA ILE A 87 11.52 -16.67 0.09
C ILE A 87 12.00 -15.33 -0.48
N VAL A 88 12.70 -15.37 -1.62
CA VAL A 88 13.23 -14.15 -2.26
C VAL A 88 12.08 -13.28 -2.75
N SER A 89 11.07 -13.86 -3.39
CA SER A 89 9.90 -13.11 -3.87
C SER A 89 9.14 -12.42 -2.74
N GLY A 90 8.87 -13.14 -1.65
CA GLY A 90 8.22 -12.58 -0.46
C GLY A 90 9.04 -11.46 0.19
N SER A 91 10.36 -11.64 0.28
CA SER A 91 11.27 -10.65 0.86
C SER A 91 11.30 -9.35 0.04
N VAL A 92 11.37 -9.44 -1.28
CA VAL A 92 11.40 -8.27 -2.17
C VAL A 92 10.08 -7.49 -2.06
N ILE A 93 8.94 -8.19 -2.06
CA ILE A 93 7.63 -7.56 -1.91
C ILE A 93 7.53 -6.83 -0.56
N LEU A 94 7.96 -7.44 0.55
CA LEU A 94 7.99 -6.76 1.85
C LEU A 94 8.92 -5.56 1.86
N ALA A 95 10.12 -5.69 1.27
CA ALA A 95 11.08 -4.60 1.20
C ALA A 95 10.49 -3.39 0.45
N VAL A 96 9.79 -3.62 -0.66
CA VAL A 96 9.10 -2.57 -1.41
C VAL A 96 7.98 -1.94 -0.58
N ILE A 97 7.12 -2.74 0.06
CA ILE A 97 6.01 -2.22 0.88
C ILE A 97 6.52 -1.38 2.05
N THR A 98 7.50 -1.89 2.80
CA THR A 98 8.11 -1.18 3.94
C THR A 98 8.76 0.11 3.51
N LEU A 99 9.46 0.12 2.37
CA LEU A 99 10.08 1.32 1.81
C LEU A 99 9.02 2.38 1.46
N ILE A 100 7.89 1.99 0.85
CA ILE A 100 6.76 2.89 0.56
C ILE A 100 6.18 3.49 1.85
N ILE A 101 5.99 2.68 2.89
CA ILE A 101 5.45 3.13 4.19
C ILE A 101 6.40 4.13 4.84
N ILE A 102 7.70 3.81 4.92
CA ILE A 102 8.72 4.69 5.49
C ILE A 102 8.70 6.05 4.79
N ILE A 103 8.61 6.06 3.46
CA ILE A 103 8.59 7.31 2.69
C ILE A 103 7.30 8.09 2.91
N SER A 104 6.16 7.41 2.99
CA SER A 104 4.88 8.06 3.27
C SER A 104 4.93 8.78 4.61
N ILE A 105 5.51 8.12 5.64
CA ILE A 105 5.73 8.71 6.96
C ILE A 105 6.70 9.89 6.88
N LEU A 106 7.87 9.71 6.26
CA LEU A 106 8.87 10.77 6.11
C LEU A 106 8.31 11.99 5.37
N THR A 107 7.48 11.78 4.36
CA THR A 107 6.85 12.86 3.59
C THR A 107 5.89 13.66 4.47
N ILE A 108 5.11 13.00 5.32
CA ILE A 108 4.19 13.67 6.26
C ILE A 108 4.96 14.46 7.33
N PHE A 109 6.00 13.86 7.92
CA PHE A 109 6.75 14.50 9.01
C PHE A 109 7.64 15.65 8.54
N PHE A 110 8.25 15.55 7.36
CA PHE A 110 9.20 16.54 6.84
C PHE A 110 8.59 17.51 5.80
N ALA A 111 7.30 17.39 5.49
CA ALA A 111 6.55 18.33 4.63
C ALA A 111 6.76 19.82 4.96
N PRO A 112 6.82 20.27 6.24
CA PRO A 112 6.93 21.71 6.52
C PRO A 112 8.34 22.28 6.37
N LEU A 113 9.39 21.46 6.16
CA LEU A 113 10.78 21.89 6.36
C LEU A 113 11.61 22.11 5.09
N ASN A 114 11.16 21.75 3.88
CA ASN A 114 12.12 21.72 2.76
C ASN A 114 11.52 21.92 1.35
N SER A 115 11.65 23.13 0.81
CA SER A 115 11.26 23.50 -0.56
C SER A 115 12.25 23.03 -1.65
N LEU A 116 13.48 22.62 -1.29
CA LEU A 116 14.54 22.27 -2.27
C LEU A 116 14.92 20.78 -2.29
N LYS A 117 14.83 20.06 -1.16
CA LYS A 117 15.11 18.60 -1.10
C LYS A 117 13.96 17.73 -1.63
N SER A 118 12.84 18.36 -2.01
CA SER A 118 11.59 17.75 -2.47
C SER A 118 11.71 16.95 -3.78
N ARG A 119 12.67 17.26 -4.67
CA ARG A 119 12.74 16.64 -6.01
C ARG A 119 13.74 15.49 -6.14
N ILE A 120 14.79 15.46 -5.32
CA ILE A 120 15.86 14.44 -5.42
C ILE A 120 15.42 13.13 -4.76
N LEU A 121 14.72 13.19 -3.63
CA LEU A 121 14.22 12.02 -2.91
C LEU A 121 13.27 11.14 -3.75
N PRO A 122 12.22 11.69 -4.41
CA PRO A 122 11.35 10.87 -5.27
C PRO A 122 12.08 10.36 -6.52
N PHE A 123 13.13 11.05 -6.98
CA PHE A 123 13.93 10.60 -8.12
C PHE A 123 14.77 9.36 -7.77
N ILE A 124 15.53 9.41 -6.68
CA ILE A 124 16.29 8.25 -6.18
C ILE A 124 15.35 7.07 -5.89
N LEU A 125 14.20 7.35 -5.28
CA LEU A 125 13.16 6.36 -5.05
C LEU A 125 12.72 5.68 -6.34
N SER A 126 12.36 6.49 -7.34
CA SER A 126 11.88 5.99 -8.63
C SER A 126 12.91 5.05 -9.27
N ILE A 127 14.20 5.36 -9.13
CA ILE A 127 15.29 4.49 -9.61
C ILE A 127 15.33 3.17 -8.82
N ILE A 128 15.25 3.22 -7.48
CA ILE A 128 15.25 2.00 -6.64
C ILE A 128 14.06 1.11 -6.98
N ILE A 129 12.87 1.69 -7.14
CA ILE A 129 11.65 0.96 -7.54
C ILE A 129 11.83 0.35 -8.92
N LEU A 130 12.36 1.10 -9.89
CA LEU A 130 12.63 0.59 -11.23
C LEU A 130 13.58 -0.62 -11.23
N ILE A 131 14.67 -0.53 -10.46
CA ILE A 131 15.62 -1.65 -10.29
C ILE A 131 14.91 -2.85 -9.65
N GLY A 132 14.10 -2.62 -8.61
CA GLY A 132 13.30 -3.65 -7.96
C GLY A 132 12.31 -4.34 -8.89
N ILE A 133 11.68 -3.60 -9.80
CA ILE A 133 10.77 -4.14 -10.81
C ILE A 133 11.52 -5.02 -11.81
N ILE A 134 12.66 -4.54 -12.35
CA ILE A 134 13.47 -5.32 -13.28
C ILE A 134 13.97 -6.61 -12.63
N PHE A 135 14.46 -6.51 -11.39
CA PHE A 135 14.87 -7.68 -10.61
C PHE A 135 13.72 -8.67 -10.42
N SER A 136 12.55 -8.19 -10.00
CA SER A 136 11.36 -9.02 -9.80
C SER A 136 10.90 -9.69 -11.09
N PHE A 137 10.98 -8.99 -12.22
CA PHE A 137 10.63 -9.53 -13.52
C PHE A 137 11.57 -10.68 -13.92
N ILE A 138 12.89 -10.49 -13.81
CA ILE A 138 13.88 -11.54 -14.10
C ILE A 138 13.66 -12.73 -13.15
N TRP A 139 13.45 -12.47 -11.87
CA TRP A 139 13.21 -13.49 -10.86
C TRP A 139 11.93 -14.30 -11.15
N LEU A 140 10.86 -13.64 -11.60
CA LEU A 140 9.60 -14.28 -12.01
C LEU A 140 9.81 -15.24 -13.18
N ILE A 141 10.60 -14.86 -14.19
CA ILE A 141 10.94 -15.73 -15.33
C ILE A 141 11.72 -16.95 -14.85
N ILE A 142 12.73 -16.76 -13.98
CA ILE A 142 13.53 -17.85 -13.42
C ILE A 142 12.65 -18.83 -12.63
N GLY A 143 11.78 -18.32 -11.75
CA GLY A 143 10.82 -19.15 -11.01
C GLY A 143 9.89 -19.92 -11.93
N SER A 144 9.39 -19.28 -12.98
CA SER A 144 8.53 -19.92 -13.97
C SER A 144 9.20 -21.11 -14.64
N VAL A 145 10.48 -20.97 -15.02
CA VAL A 145 11.26 -22.09 -15.59
C VAL A 145 11.37 -23.24 -14.59
N TRP A 146 11.63 -22.98 -13.32
CA TRP A 146 11.74 -24.03 -12.30
C TRP A 146 10.43 -24.79 -12.12
N ILE A 147 9.30 -24.09 -11.98
CA ILE A 147 8.00 -24.71 -11.69
C ILE A 147 7.43 -25.42 -12.93
N PHE A 148 7.52 -24.82 -14.13
CA PHE A 148 6.98 -25.43 -15.34
C PHE A 148 7.82 -26.60 -15.85
N ARG A 149 9.13 -26.60 -15.62
CA ARG A 149 10.01 -27.72 -16.00
C ARG A 149 9.62 -29.01 -15.29
N VAL A 150 9.26 -28.93 -14.01
CA VAL A 150 8.94 -30.12 -13.19
C VAL A 150 7.49 -30.57 -13.28
N ASN A 151 6.58 -29.74 -13.81
CA ASN A 151 5.14 -30.00 -13.85
C ASN A 151 4.75 -31.37 -14.45
N LYS A 152 5.49 -31.87 -15.45
CA LYS A 152 5.20 -33.17 -16.08
C LYS A 152 5.68 -34.38 -15.28
N TRP A 153 6.60 -34.16 -14.35
CA TRP A 153 7.35 -35.22 -13.66
C TRP A 153 7.09 -35.23 -12.16
N VAL A 154 6.36 -34.24 -11.64
CA VAL A 154 6.08 -34.11 -10.21
C VAL A 154 5.10 -35.19 -9.74
N THR A 155 5.47 -35.89 -8.68
CA THR A 155 4.62 -36.86 -8.01
C THR A 155 4.32 -36.35 -6.61
N HIS A 156 3.07 -36.47 -6.17
CA HIS A 156 2.65 -36.10 -4.81
C HIS A 156 2.48 -37.31 -3.89
N GLU A 157 2.67 -38.51 -4.45
CA GLU A 157 2.54 -39.76 -3.73
C GLU A 157 3.83 -40.06 -2.95
N TYR A 158 3.65 -40.28 -1.65
CA TYR A 158 4.70 -40.79 -0.78
C TYR A 158 4.82 -42.30 -0.99
N ASP A 159 6.02 -42.80 -1.24
CA ASP A 159 6.22 -44.25 -1.33
C ASP A 159 6.20 -44.85 0.09
N ILE A 160 5.00 -45.29 0.48
CA ILE A 160 4.72 -45.90 1.78
C ILE A 160 5.48 -47.22 1.93
N ILE A 161 5.73 -47.94 0.81
CA ILE A 161 6.33 -49.28 0.83
C ILE A 161 7.81 -49.19 1.23
N ASN A 162 8.54 -48.23 0.66
CA ASN A 162 9.96 -48.03 0.95
C ASN A 162 10.21 -46.97 2.03
N ASN A 163 9.16 -46.34 2.55
CA ASN A 163 9.22 -45.26 3.53
C ASN A 163 10.22 -44.15 3.13
N PHE A 164 10.24 -43.81 1.82
CA PHE A 164 11.18 -42.87 1.23
C PHE A 164 10.51 -41.95 0.22
N TYR A 165 11.00 -40.71 0.12
CA TYR A 165 10.52 -39.75 -0.87
C TYR A 165 11.12 -40.06 -2.24
N THR A 166 10.29 -40.32 -3.24
CA THR A 166 10.79 -40.51 -4.62
C THR A 166 11.54 -39.26 -5.08
N TYR A 167 12.52 -39.41 -5.97
CA TYR A 167 13.28 -38.27 -6.52
C TYR A 167 12.38 -37.22 -7.21
N ASN A 168 11.20 -37.65 -7.65
CA ASN A 168 10.18 -36.82 -8.29
C ASN A 168 9.14 -36.24 -7.30
N TYR A 169 9.29 -36.51 -6.01
CA TYR A 169 8.35 -36.04 -5.01
C TYR A 169 8.43 -34.52 -4.84
N CYS A 170 7.28 -33.87 -4.68
CA CYS A 170 7.22 -32.51 -4.16
C CYS A 170 5.93 -32.32 -3.35
N HIS A 171 6.06 -31.69 -2.18
CA HIS A 171 4.95 -31.47 -1.28
C HIS A 171 3.84 -30.65 -1.96
N PRO A 172 2.57 -31.11 -1.92
CA PRO A 172 1.49 -30.52 -2.73
C PRO A 172 1.19 -29.07 -2.36
N ILE A 173 1.32 -28.70 -1.07
CA ILE A 173 1.10 -27.32 -0.62
C ILE A 173 2.14 -26.38 -1.25
N LEU A 174 3.42 -26.74 -1.22
CA LEU A 174 4.51 -25.93 -1.78
C LEU A 174 4.32 -25.74 -3.29
N TYR A 175 4.08 -26.83 -4.00
CA TYR A 175 3.96 -26.80 -5.46
C TYR A 175 2.72 -26.01 -5.91
N ARG A 176 1.53 -26.35 -5.40
CA ARG A 176 0.27 -25.70 -5.80
C ARG A 176 0.25 -24.22 -5.43
N PHE A 177 0.75 -23.87 -4.25
CA PHE A 177 0.82 -22.47 -3.83
C PHE A 177 1.74 -21.66 -4.74
N THR A 178 2.94 -22.17 -5.06
CA THR A 178 3.87 -21.49 -5.96
C THR A 178 3.29 -21.35 -7.37
N PHE A 179 2.65 -22.40 -7.87
CA PHE A 179 2.01 -22.39 -9.19
C PHE A 179 0.90 -21.34 -9.29
N VAL A 180 0.01 -21.28 -8.30
CA VAL A 180 -1.06 -20.26 -8.23
C VAL A 180 -0.46 -18.86 -8.09
N TYR A 181 0.56 -18.68 -7.25
CA TYR A 181 1.26 -17.41 -7.12
C TYR A 181 1.85 -16.92 -8.45
N LEU A 182 2.50 -17.80 -9.22
CA LEU A 182 3.04 -17.44 -10.54
C LEU A 182 1.95 -16.96 -11.49
N ILE A 183 0.83 -17.68 -11.56
CA ILE A 183 -0.31 -17.28 -12.42
C ILE A 183 -0.84 -15.91 -11.99
N LEU A 184 -1.05 -15.70 -10.70
CA LEU A 184 -1.52 -14.41 -10.18
C LEU A 184 -0.52 -13.29 -10.51
N ALA A 185 0.78 -13.53 -10.33
CA ALA A 185 1.82 -12.55 -10.65
C ALA A 185 1.80 -12.14 -12.14
N TYR A 186 1.62 -13.10 -13.05
CA TYR A 186 1.46 -12.80 -14.48
C TYR A 186 0.19 -11.99 -14.77
N ILE A 187 -0.94 -12.35 -14.15
CA ILE A 187 -2.19 -11.60 -14.30
C ILE A 187 -2.00 -10.15 -13.82
N PHE A 188 -1.43 -9.96 -12.63
CA PHE A 188 -1.15 -8.62 -12.10
C PHE A 188 -0.21 -7.84 -13.01
N MET A 189 0.83 -8.47 -13.56
CA MET A 189 1.73 -7.83 -14.50
C MET A 189 0.97 -7.32 -15.75
N VAL A 190 0.19 -8.17 -16.40
CA VAL A 190 -0.60 -7.80 -17.59
C VAL A 190 -1.57 -6.66 -17.27
N ILE A 191 -2.25 -6.74 -16.13
CA ILE A 191 -3.17 -5.70 -15.65
C ILE A 191 -2.43 -4.37 -15.45
N THR A 192 -1.28 -4.38 -14.77
CA THR A 192 -0.50 -3.15 -14.55
C THR A 192 0.02 -2.53 -15.85
N CYS A 193 0.48 -3.35 -16.80
CA CYS A 193 0.88 -2.87 -18.11
C CYS A 193 -0.31 -2.29 -18.90
N ALA A 194 -1.46 -2.96 -18.88
CA ALA A 194 -2.66 -2.46 -19.54
C ALA A 194 -3.12 -1.12 -18.96
N TYR A 195 -3.11 -0.96 -17.63
CA TYR A 195 -3.44 0.32 -16.98
C TYR A 195 -2.44 1.43 -17.36
N GLN A 196 -1.15 1.13 -17.47
CA GLN A 196 -0.13 2.11 -17.90
C GLN A 196 -0.22 2.46 -19.40
N CYS A 197 -0.73 1.57 -20.24
CA CYS A 197 -0.93 1.86 -21.66
C CYS A 197 -2.24 2.61 -21.94
N LEU A 198 -3.24 2.50 -21.07
CA LEU A 198 -4.57 3.11 -21.25
C LEU A 198 -4.68 4.53 -20.67
N PHE A 199 -3.85 4.90 -19.70
CA PHE A 199 -3.83 6.21 -19.02
C PHE A 199 -2.52 6.94 -19.28
#